data_AF-A0A450TR85-F1
#
_entry.id   AF-A0A450TR85-F1
#
_cell.length_a   1.000
_cell.length_b   1.000
_cell.length_c   1.000
_cell.angle_alpha   90.00
_cell.angle_beta   90.00
_cell.angle_gamma   90.00
#
_symmetry.space_group_name_H-M   'P 1'
#
loop_
_entity.id
_entity.type
_entity.pdbx_description
1 polymer ?
#
loop_
_entity_poly.entity_id
_entity_poly.type
_entity_poly.pdbx_seq_one_letter_code
_entity_poly.pdbx_strand_id
1 'polypeptide(L)'
;MAVEQQHLEEIGVYVQAHIADWLAEQSLAKPPVVYEIELRERMVRIEEELKHQRELMKQGFELMERRFEQVDKRLEATQEQMDKRFEAMQEQMDKRFKAMQEQMDKRFEAMQKQMDKRFEAMQEQMDKHFEAAREQMDRHFEAMQEQTNKRFEQVDKRFEAMDKRFEAMQEQMDRRFDDLTRRIDRFMIWSFGITASTALIVITVLKAWPA
;
A
#
# COMPACT_ATOMS: atom_id res chain seq x y z
N MET A 1 52.90 -129.57 -5.66
CA MET A 1 54.32 -129.20 -5.82
C MET A 1 54.70 -128.38 -4.61
N ALA A 2 55.44 -128.99 -3.68
CA ALA A 2 55.94 -128.27 -2.51
C ALA A 2 57.06 -127.35 -2.99
N VAL A 3 56.92 -126.05 -2.75
CA VAL A 3 58.01 -125.10 -3.01
C VAL A 3 59.09 -125.40 -1.98
N GLU A 4 60.25 -125.87 -2.43
CA GLU A 4 61.41 -126.08 -1.56
C GLU A 4 61.88 -124.74 -0.98
N GLN A 5 62.35 -124.75 0.27
CA GLN A 5 62.80 -123.52 0.97
C GLN A 5 63.84 -122.73 0.18
N GLN A 6 64.66 -123.41 -0.62
CA GLN A 6 65.64 -122.79 -1.52
C GLN A 6 65.00 -121.83 -2.53
N HIS A 7 63.85 -122.18 -3.13
CA HIS A 7 63.20 -121.30 -4.10
C HIS A 7 62.61 -120.05 -3.44
N LEU A 8 62.22 -120.13 -2.16
CA LEU A 8 61.77 -118.96 -1.41
C LEU A 8 62.94 -118.03 -1.06
N GLU A 9 64.12 -118.59 -0.76
CA GLU A 9 65.34 -117.79 -0.56
C GLU A 9 65.78 -117.10 -1.84
N GLU A 10 65.77 -117.80 -2.98
CA GLU A 10 66.12 -117.21 -4.28
C GLU A 10 65.17 -116.07 -4.68
N ILE A 11 63.86 -116.25 -4.49
CA ILE A 11 62.88 -115.19 -4.73
C ILE A 11 63.10 -114.02 -3.75
N GLY A 12 63.39 -114.31 -2.48
CA GLY A 12 63.69 -113.29 -1.48
C GLY A 12 64.90 -112.43 -1.86
N VAL A 13 66.00 -113.07 -2.29
CA VAL A 13 67.21 -112.38 -2.75
C VAL A 13 66.94 -111.57 -4.02
N TYR A 14 66.18 -112.13 -4.97
CA TYR A 14 65.84 -111.43 -6.20
C TYR A 14 64.99 -110.19 -5.94
N VAL A 15 63.95 -110.31 -5.12
CA VAL A 15 63.10 -109.17 -4.74
C VAL A 15 63.93 -108.14 -3.97
N GLN A 16 64.76 -108.56 -3.02
CA GLN A 16 65.58 -107.64 -2.23
C GLN A 16 66.62 -106.90 -3.08
N ALA A 17 67.14 -107.53 -4.14
CA ALA A 17 68.05 -106.91 -5.08
C ALA A 17 67.36 -105.89 -6.01
N HIS A 18 66.10 -106.12 -6.40
CA HIS A 18 65.42 -105.30 -7.41
C HIS A 18 64.36 -104.34 -6.84
N ILE A 19 64.00 -104.45 -5.55
CA ILE A 19 62.98 -103.61 -4.94
C ILE A 19 63.38 -102.12 -4.89
N ALA A 20 64.67 -101.82 -4.78
CA ALA A 20 65.17 -100.44 -4.81
C ALA A 20 64.98 -99.81 -6.20
N ASP A 21 65.24 -100.58 -7.26
CA ASP A 21 65.07 -100.14 -8.65
C ASP A 21 63.58 -99.96 -8.99
N TRP A 22 62.73 -100.90 -8.55
CA TRP A 22 61.28 -100.78 -8.74
C TRP A 22 60.67 -99.57 -8.01
N LEU A 23 61.15 -99.27 -6.79
CA LEU A 23 60.72 -98.08 -6.05
C LEU A 23 61.22 -96.78 -6.70
N ALA A 24 62.41 -96.81 -7.32
CA ALA A 24 62.94 -95.67 -8.06
C ALA A 24 62.15 -95.41 -9.36
N GLU A 25 61.72 -96.46 -10.06
CA GLU A 25 60.92 -96.35 -11.28
C GLU A 25 59.45 -95.96 -11.00
N GLN A 26 58.87 -96.42 -9.88
CA GLN A 26 57.50 -96.08 -9.50
C GLN A 26 57.39 -94.67 -8.90
N SER A 27 58.49 -94.15 -8.34
CA SER A 27 58.64 -92.75 -7.97
C SER A 27 58.71 -91.88 -9.24
N LEU A 28 57.55 -91.49 -9.76
CA LEU A 28 57.39 -90.41 -10.77
C LEU A 28 57.96 -89.04 -10.33
N ALA A 29 58.66 -88.96 -9.20
CA ALA A 29 59.41 -87.79 -8.77
C ALA A 29 60.86 -87.88 -9.28
N LYS A 30 61.26 -86.89 -10.08
CA LYS A 30 62.67 -86.58 -10.38
C LYS A 30 63.50 -86.62 -9.09
N PRO A 31 64.83 -86.89 -9.15
CA PRO A 31 65.68 -87.01 -7.96
C PRO A 31 65.40 -85.88 -6.95
N PRO A 32 65.30 -86.15 -5.63
CA PRO A 32 64.85 -85.18 -4.63
C PRO A 32 65.49 -83.79 -4.72
N VAL A 33 66.78 -83.75 -5.10
CA VAL A 33 67.56 -82.52 -5.29
C VAL A 33 67.03 -81.62 -6.41
N VAL A 34 66.52 -82.19 -7.51
CA VAL A 34 65.99 -81.42 -8.65
C VAL A 34 64.67 -80.74 -8.28
N TYR A 35 63.83 -81.41 -7.50
CA TYR A 35 62.59 -80.84 -6.99
C TYR A 35 62.84 -79.68 -6.01
N GLU A 36 63.84 -79.82 -5.13
CA GLU A 36 64.26 -78.74 -4.22
C GLU A 36 64.77 -77.49 -4.97
N ILE A 37 65.50 -77.67 -6.07
CA ILE A 37 65.99 -76.56 -6.91
C ILE A 37 64.83 -75.86 -7.61
N GLU A 38 63.92 -76.59 -8.26
CA GLU A 38 62.75 -76.00 -8.94
C GLU A 38 61.83 -75.24 -7.94
N LEU A 39 61.67 -75.76 -6.72
CA LEU A 39 60.92 -75.07 -5.66
C LEU A 39 61.61 -73.79 -5.19
N ARG A 40 62.94 -73.80 -5.03
CA ARG A 40 63.71 -72.59 -4.67
C ARG A 40 63.63 -71.54 -5.77
N GLU A 41 63.71 -71.92 -7.04
CA GLU A 41 63.55 -70.99 -8.17
C GLU A 41 62.14 -70.36 -8.21
N ARG A 42 61.09 -71.16 -7.97
CA ARG A 42 59.73 -70.64 -7.84
C ARG A 42 59.59 -69.70 -6.64
N MET A 43 60.20 -70.02 -5.50
CA MET A 43 60.21 -69.13 -4.33
C MET A 43 60.91 -67.80 -4.63
N VAL A 44 62.08 -67.82 -5.29
CA VAL A 44 62.79 -66.61 -5.68
C VAL A 44 61.94 -65.75 -6.63
N ARG A 45 61.30 -66.36 -7.63
CA ARG A 45 60.41 -65.63 -8.56
C ARG A 45 59.21 -65.01 -7.83
N ILE A 46 58.60 -65.73 -6.89
CA ILE A 46 57.50 -65.21 -6.06
C ILE A 46 58.00 -64.07 -5.17
N GLU A 47 59.17 -64.18 -4.55
CA GLU A 47 59.76 -63.11 -3.74
C GLU A 47 60.06 -61.85 -4.58
N GLU A 48 60.54 -62.03 -5.81
CA GLU A 48 60.75 -60.94 -6.76
C GLU A 48 59.44 -60.30 -7.20
N GLU A 49 58.40 -61.09 -7.51
CA GLU A 49 57.06 -60.59 -7.82
C GLU A 49 56.44 -59.83 -6.64
N LEU A 50 56.60 -60.34 -5.41
CA LEU A 50 56.14 -59.67 -4.19
C LEU A 50 56.90 -58.37 -3.92
N LYS A 51 58.21 -58.34 -4.20
CA LYS A 51 59.00 -57.10 -4.15
C LYS A 51 58.51 -56.11 -5.19
N HIS A 52 58.27 -56.55 -6.42
CA HIS A 52 57.76 -55.71 -7.49
C HIS A 52 56.36 -55.16 -7.18
N GLN A 53 55.44 -55.99 -6.69
CA GLN A 53 54.12 -55.56 -6.23
C GLN A 53 54.20 -54.54 -5.09
N ARG A 54 55.10 -54.76 -4.12
CA ARG A 54 55.32 -53.81 -3.03
C ARG A 54 55.81 -52.46 -3.56
N GLU A 55 56.68 -52.46 -4.57
CA GLU A 55 57.20 -51.23 -5.17
C GLU A 55 56.12 -50.49 -5.98
N LEU A 56 55.34 -51.21 -6.79
CA LEU A 56 54.17 -50.64 -7.48
C LEU A 56 53.15 -50.07 -6.49
N MET A 57 52.93 -50.74 -5.37
CA MET A 57 52.04 -50.27 -4.31
C MET A 57 52.54 -48.97 -3.69
N LYS A 58 53.84 -48.85 -3.40
CA LYS A 58 54.44 -47.59 -2.91
C LYS A 58 54.28 -46.45 -3.91
N GLN A 59 54.56 -46.70 -5.19
CA GLN A 59 54.38 -45.70 -6.25
C GLN A 59 52.91 -45.29 -6.38
N GLY A 60 51.98 -46.23 -6.24
CA GLY A 60 50.54 -45.96 -6.19
C GLY A 60 50.15 -45.06 -5.02
N PHE A 61 50.70 -45.31 -3.83
CA PHE A 61 50.49 -44.46 -2.65
C PHE A 61 51.08 -43.06 -2.83
N GLU A 62 52.30 -42.93 -3.35
CA GLU A 62 52.92 -41.63 -3.62
C GLU A 62 52.10 -40.80 -4.63
N LEU A 63 51.57 -41.44 -5.68
CA LEU A 63 50.71 -40.78 -6.65
C LEU A 63 49.38 -40.34 -6.01
N MET A 64 48.82 -41.18 -5.14
CA MET A 64 47.60 -40.88 -4.40
C MET A 64 47.81 -39.69 -3.46
N GLU A 65 48.91 -39.67 -2.71
CA GLU A 65 49.26 -38.59 -1.78
C GLU A 65 49.42 -37.25 -2.52
N ARG A 66 50.13 -37.25 -3.65
CA ARG A 66 50.21 -36.05 -4.52
C ARG A 66 48.85 -35.57 -5.04
N ARG A 67 47.94 -36.51 -5.37
CA ARG A 67 46.58 -36.15 -5.79
C ARG A 67 45.78 -35.57 -4.63
N PHE A 68 45.91 -36.11 -3.43
CA PHE A 68 45.26 -35.57 -2.23
C PHE A 68 45.77 -34.15 -1.94
N GLU A 69 47.08 -33.93 -1.93
CA GLU A 69 47.64 -32.58 -1.76
C GLU A 69 47.12 -31.59 -2.81
N GLN A 70 46.95 -32.04 -4.06
CA GLN A 70 46.40 -31.21 -5.12
C GLN A 70 44.90 -30.89 -4.91
N VAL A 71 44.14 -31.86 -4.40
CA VAL A 71 42.72 -31.67 -4.05
C VAL A 71 42.59 -30.68 -2.89
N ASP A 72 43.41 -30.81 -1.85
CA ASP A 72 43.40 -29.92 -0.69
C ASP A 72 43.70 -28.48 -1.10
N LYS A 73 44.75 -28.26 -1.90
CA LYS A 73 45.06 -26.93 -2.46
C LYS A 73 43.91 -26.35 -3.30
N ARG A 74 43.21 -27.20 -4.06
CA ARG A 74 42.05 -26.75 -4.86
C ARG A 74 40.86 -26.39 -3.97
N LEU A 75 40.63 -27.14 -2.89
CA LEU A 75 39.57 -26.85 -1.94
C LEU A 75 39.84 -25.54 -1.20
N GLU A 76 41.07 -25.34 -0.71
CA GLU A 76 41.51 -24.08 -0.09
C GLU A 76 41.31 -22.89 -1.04
N ALA A 77 41.80 -22.99 -2.28
CA ALA A 77 41.65 -21.93 -3.27
C ALA A 77 40.18 -21.64 -3.62
N THR A 78 39.33 -22.68 -3.66
CA THR A 78 37.89 -22.53 -3.91
C THR A 78 37.21 -21.83 -2.74
N GLN A 79 37.58 -22.19 -1.51
CA GLN A 79 37.05 -21.57 -0.30
C GLN A 79 37.42 -20.08 -0.24
N GLU A 80 38.70 -19.74 -0.45
CA GLU A 80 39.15 -18.34 -0.51
C GLU A 80 38.41 -17.54 -1.59
N GLN A 81 38.16 -18.15 -2.76
CA GLN A 81 37.42 -17.49 -3.84
C GLN A 81 35.96 -17.26 -3.45
N MET A 82 35.33 -18.21 -2.74
CA MET A 82 33.98 -18.05 -2.25
C MET A 82 33.89 -16.94 -1.20
N ASP A 83 34.84 -16.90 -0.26
CA ASP A 83 34.88 -15.87 0.79
C ASP A 83 35.02 -14.47 0.17
N LYS A 84 35.95 -14.28 -0.76
CA LYS A 84 36.11 -13.01 -1.50
C LYS A 84 34.86 -12.62 -2.28
N ARG A 85 34.18 -13.59 -2.91
CA ARG A 85 32.92 -13.34 -3.63
C ARG A 85 31.80 -12.92 -2.68
N PHE A 86 31.74 -13.53 -1.51
CA PHE A 86 30.74 -13.22 -0.51
C PHE A 86 30.95 -11.83 0.08
N GLU A 87 32.19 -11.48 0.43
CA GLU A 87 32.56 -10.12 0.88
C GLU A 87 32.21 -9.06 -0.18
N ALA A 88 32.57 -9.30 -1.44
CA ALA A 88 32.24 -8.38 -2.53
C ALA A 88 30.73 -8.21 -2.73
N MET A 89 29.96 -9.30 -2.60
CA MET A 89 28.50 -9.26 -2.66
C MET A 89 27.91 -8.46 -1.50
N GLN A 90 28.40 -8.66 -0.27
CA GLN A 90 27.97 -7.89 0.90
C GLN A 90 28.25 -6.40 0.71
N GLU A 91 29.47 -6.03 0.29
CA GLU A 91 29.83 -4.63 0.06
C GLU A 91 28.95 -3.99 -1.03
N GLN A 92 28.65 -4.74 -2.10
CA GLN A 92 27.75 -4.27 -3.16
C GLN A 92 26.33 -4.07 -2.65
N MET A 93 25.82 -4.99 -1.81
CA MET A 93 24.50 -4.84 -1.18
C MET A 93 24.44 -3.62 -0.27
N ASP A 94 25.46 -3.40 0.55
CA ASP A 94 25.53 -2.24 1.45
C ASP A 94 25.55 -0.92 0.67
N LYS A 95 26.34 -0.83 -0.41
CA LYS A 95 26.35 0.35 -1.30
C LYS A 95 24.97 0.57 -1.93
N ARG A 96 24.33 -0.49 -2.41
CA ARG A 96 23.00 -0.41 -3.02
C ARG A 96 21.94 0.01 -2.01
N PHE A 97 22.02 -0.48 -0.77
CA PHE A 97 21.10 -0.12 0.30
C PHE A 97 21.24 1.36 0.68
N LYS A 98 22.48 1.84 0.88
CA LYS A 98 22.75 3.27 1.13
C LYS A 98 22.23 4.17 0.01
N ALA A 99 22.51 3.81 -1.25
CA ALA A 99 22.02 4.56 -2.40
C ALA A 99 20.48 4.60 -2.48
N MET A 100 19.81 3.48 -2.17
CA MET A 100 18.35 3.42 -2.11
C MET A 100 17.80 4.32 -0.99
N GLN A 101 18.43 4.31 0.19
CA GLN A 101 18.03 5.16 1.31
C GLN A 101 18.16 6.65 0.96
N GLU A 102 19.30 7.08 0.41
CA GLU A 102 19.50 8.45 -0.05
C GLU A 102 18.49 8.87 -1.13
N GLN A 103 18.14 7.95 -2.04
CA GLN A 103 17.13 8.20 -3.06
C GLN A 103 15.73 8.37 -2.45
N MET A 104 15.38 7.56 -1.44
CA MET A 104 14.12 7.69 -0.72
C MET A 104 14.05 9.02 0.03
N ASP A 105 15.12 9.42 0.72
CA ASP A 105 15.18 10.68 1.46
C ASP A 105 14.98 11.88 0.51
N LYS A 106 15.70 11.91 -0.62
CA LYS A 106 15.51 12.96 -1.65
C LYS A 106 14.10 12.99 -2.21
N ARG A 107 13.49 11.82 -2.44
CA ARG A 107 12.11 11.72 -2.94
C ARG A 107 11.11 12.23 -1.91
N PHE A 108 11.35 11.94 -0.63
CA PHE A 108 10.51 12.40 0.46
C PHE A 108 10.60 13.93 0.64
N GLU A 109 11.80 14.49 0.62
CA GLU A 109 12.01 15.95 0.64
C GLU A 109 11.31 16.65 -0.55
N ALA A 110 11.42 16.06 -1.75
CA ALA A 110 10.76 16.61 -2.94
C ALA A 110 9.23 16.57 -2.81
N MET A 111 8.68 15.48 -2.26
CA MET A 111 7.25 15.36 -1.98
C MET A 111 6.77 16.37 -0.94
N GLN A 112 7.53 16.58 0.14
CA GLN A 112 7.22 17.62 1.14
C GLN A 112 7.17 19.01 0.51
N LYS A 113 8.21 19.39 -0.25
CA LYS A 113 8.24 20.69 -0.94
C LYS A 113 7.08 20.87 -1.92
N GLN A 114 6.65 19.79 -2.59
CA GLN A 114 5.50 19.83 -3.49
C GLN A 114 4.19 20.01 -2.71
N MET A 115 4.04 19.34 -1.56
CA MET A 115 2.90 19.50 -0.67
C MET A 115 2.81 20.94 -0.13
N ASP A 116 3.93 21.51 0.32
CA ASP A 116 3.98 22.88 0.84
C ASP A 116 3.53 23.88 -0.22
N LYS A 117 4.08 23.81 -1.44
CA LYS A 117 3.67 24.66 -2.57
C LYS A 117 2.19 24.50 -2.92
N ARG A 118 1.67 23.28 -2.87
CA ARG A 118 0.25 23.01 -3.14
C ARG A 118 -0.64 23.61 -2.06
N PHE A 119 -0.20 23.56 -0.81
CA PHE A 119 -0.91 24.15 0.30
C PHE A 119 -0.93 25.68 0.21
N GLU A 120 0.21 26.31 -0.08
CA GLU A 120 0.30 27.75 -0.33
C GLU A 120 -0.63 28.19 -1.47
N ALA A 121 -0.62 27.46 -2.60
CA ALA A 121 -1.49 27.77 -3.74
C ALA A 121 -2.98 27.61 -3.41
N MET A 122 -3.33 26.60 -2.59
CA MET A 122 -4.70 26.40 -2.12
C MET A 122 -5.14 27.55 -1.20
N GLN A 123 -4.26 28.00 -0.30
CA GLN A 123 -4.53 29.12 0.59
C GLN A 123 -4.75 30.41 -0.21
N GLU A 124 -3.90 30.72 -1.18
CA GLU A 124 -4.07 31.89 -2.05
C GLU A 124 -5.38 31.84 -2.85
N GLN A 125 -5.75 30.65 -3.35
CA GLN A 125 -7.01 30.46 -4.07
C GLN A 125 -8.22 30.67 -3.14
N MET A 126 -8.14 30.19 -1.90
CA MET A 126 -9.19 30.36 -0.89
C MET A 126 -9.35 31.84 -0.52
N ASP A 127 -8.25 32.56 -0.32
CA ASP A 127 -8.28 34.00 -0.01
C ASP A 127 -8.95 34.79 -1.14
N LYS A 128 -8.58 34.54 -2.40
CA LYS A 128 -9.23 35.15 -3.58
C LYS A 128 -10.73 34.82 -3.65
N HIS A 129 -11.10 33.59 -3.34
CA HIS A 129 -12.51 33.17 -3.34
C HIS A 129 -13.30 33.88 -2.23
N PHE A 130 -12.70 34.06 -1.04
CA PHE A 130 -13.32 34.82 0.05
C PHE A 130 -13.48 36.30 -0.28
N GLU A 131 -12.47 36.93 -0.90
CA GLU A 131 -12.56 38.31 -1.36
C GLU A 131 -13.68 38.47 -2.39
N ALA A 132 -13.74 37.59 -3.40
CA ALA A 132 -14.80 37.62 -4.42
C ALA A 132 -16.20 37.43 -3.80
N ALA A 133 -16.34 36.51 -2.85
CA ALA A 133 -17.61 36.30 -2.14
C ALA A 133 -18.02 37.54 -1.33
N ARG A 134 -17.06 38.22 -0.69
CA ARG A 134 -17.30 39.46 0.05
C ARG A 134 -17.77 40.58 -0.85
N GLU A 135 -17.10 40.81 -1.99
CA GLU A 135 -17.53 41.80 -2.97
C GLU A 135 -18.93 41.51 -3.54
N GLN A 136 -19.27 40.24 -3.74
CA GLN A 136 -20.60 39.85 -4.20
C GLN A 136 -21.67 40.15 -3.14
N MET A 137 -21.36 39.88 -1.87
CA MET A 137 -22.24 40.18 -0.75
C MET A 137 -22.45 41.68 -0.57
N ASP A 138 -21.38 42.47 -0.67
CA ASP A 138 -21.44 43.94 -0.59
C ASP A 138 -22.33 44.51 -1.70
N ARG A 139 -22.12 44.06 -2.95
CA ARG A 139 -22.99 44.44 -4.09
C ARG A 139 -24.45 44.05 -3.89
N HIS A 140 -24.70 42.86 -3.34
CA HIS A 140 -26.06 42.41 -3.06
C HIS A 140 -26.74 43.27 -2.00
N PHE A 141 -25.99 43.65 -0.95
CA PHE A 141 -26.48 44.50 0.11
C PHE A 141 -26.79 45.93 -0.38
N GLU A 142 -25.91 46.51 -1.19
CA GLU A 142 -26.15 47.81 -1.85
C GLU A 142 -27.43 47.79 -2.70
N ALA A 143 -27.60 46.74 -3.53
CA ALA A 143 -28.80 46.58 -4.35
C ALA A 143 -30.09 46.46 -3.50
N MET A 144 -30.01 45.75 -2.36
CA MET A 144 -31.13 45.62 -1.42
C MET A 144 -31.47 46.96 -0.75
N GLN A 145 -30.46 47.74 -0.35
CA GLN A 145 -30.66 49.09 0.19
C GLN A 145 -31.33 50.01 -0.85
N GLU A 146 -30.87 50.00 -2.09
CA GLU A 146 -31.45 50.81 -3.17
C GLU A 146 -32.92 50.44 -3.41
N GLN A 147 -33.23 49.13 -3.47
CA GLN A 147 -34.61 48.66 -3.60
C GLN A 147 -35.49 49.08 -2.42
N THR A 148 -34.94 49.03 -1.21
CA THR A 148 -35.63 49.43 0.01
C THR A 148 -35.93 50.93 0.01
N ASN A 149 -34.96 51.78 -0.38
CA ASN A 149 -35.16 53.22 -0.53
C ASN A 149 -36.24 53.53 -1.57
N LYS A 150 -36.20 52.87 -2.74
CA LYS A 150 -37.26 53.02 -3.77
C LYS A 150 -38.64 52.63 -3.25
N ARG A 151 -38.73 51.60 -2.40
CA ARG A 151 -39.99 51.22 -1.74
C ARG A 151 -40.46 52.28 -0.74
N PHE A 152 -39.56 52.85 0.06
CA PHE A 152 -39.90 53.95 0.97
C PHE A 152 -40.42 55.17 0.21
N GLU A 153 -39.76 55.60 -0.87
CA GLU A 153 -40.24 56.70 -1.70
C GLU A 153 -41.65 56.44 -2.28
N GLN A 154 -41.95 55.18 -2.65
CA GLN A 154 -43.30 54.81 -3.11
C GLN A 154 -44.34 54.86 -1.98
N VAL A 155 -43.94 54.50 -0.76
CA VAL A 155 -44.79 54.60 0.43
C VAL A 155 -45.06 56.06 0.75
N ASP A 156 -44.06 56.92 0.73
CA ASP A 156 -44.21 58.37 0.96
C ASP A 156 -45.18 58.99 -0.06
N LYS A 157 -45.03 58.66 -1.36
CA LYS A 157 -46.00 59.10 -2.39
C LYS A 157 -47.42 58.63 -2.14
N ARG A 158 -47.60 57.42 -1.58
CA ARG A 158 -48.93 56.91 -1.21
C ARG A 158 -49.50 57.65 -0.01
N PHE A 159 -48.68 58.00 0.97
CA PHE A 159 -49.08 58.83 2.11
C PHE A 159 -49.50 60.23 1.63
N GLU A 160 -48.71 60.90 0.81
CA GLU A 160 -49.08 62.20 0.23
C GLU A 160 -50.42 62.14 -0.54
N ALA A 161 -50.64 61.06 -1.30
CA ALA A 161 -51.90 60.86 -2.02
C ALA A 161 -53.08 60.61 -1.07
N MET A 162 -52.84 59.95 0.08
CA MET A 162 -53.84 59.72 1.11
C MET A 162 -54.17 61.02 1.85
N ASP A 163 -53.18 61.85 2.17
CA ASP A 163 -53.37 63.15 2.80
C ASP A 163 -54.23 64.06 1.91
N LYS A 164 -53.94 64.14 0.61
CA LYS A 164 -54.78 64.89 -0.35
C LYS A 164 -56.23 64.38 -0.42
N ARG A 165 -56.43 63.06 -0.32
CA ARG A 165 -57.79 62.48 -0.27
C ARG A 165 -58.49 62.83 1.04
N PHE A 166 -57.75 62.88 2.15
CA PHE A 166 -58.28 63.24 3.45
C PHE A 166 -58.69 64.72 3.49
N GLU A 167 -57.84 65.62 2.98
CA GLU A 167 -58.16 67.04 2.80
C GLU A 167 -59.41 67.23 1.93
N ALA A 168 -59.49 66.55 0.78
CA ALA A 168 -60.67 66.63 -0.09
C ALA A 168 -61.95 66.10 0.57
N MET A 169 -61.84 65.03 1.38
CA MET A 169 -62.96 64.51 2.15
C MET A 169 -63.40 65.50 3.24
N GLN A 170 -62.44 66.14 3.91
CA GLN A 170 -62.70 67.13 4.95
C GLN A 170 -63.40 68.35 4.37
N GLU A 171 -62.91 68.91 3.24
CA GLU A 171 -63.60 69.99 2.53
C GLU A 171 -65.03 69.61 2.10
N GLN A 172 -65.22 68.37 1.64
CA GLN A 172 -66.54 67.88 1.25
C GLN A 172 -67.48 67.78 2.46
N MET A 173 -66.97 67.32 3.62
CA MET A 173 -67.74 67.31 4.86
C MET A 173 -68.09 68.72 5.32
N ASP A 174 -67.14 69.65 5.32
CA ASP A 174 -67.37 71.04 5.72
C ASP A 174 -68.47 71.69 4.85
N ARG A 175 -68.41 71.49 3.53
CA ARG A 175 -69.49 71.96 2.62
C ARG A 175 -70.85 71.33 2.92
N ARG A 176 -70.89 70.04 3.28
CA ARG A 176 -72.14 69.36 3.67
C ARG A 176 -72.68 69.89 5.00
N PHE A 177 -71.79 70.15 5.97
CA PHE A 177 -72.16 70.77 7.24
C PHE A 177 -72.67 72.19 7.06
N ASP A 178 -72.05 72.99 6.19
CA ASP A 178 -72.52 74.34 5.84
C ASP A 178 -73.90 74.31 5.19
N ASP A 179 -74.14 73.41 4.22
CA ASP A 179 -75.46 73.26 3.60
C ASP A 179 -76.51 72.80 4.62
N LEU A 180 -76.17 71.86 5.50
CA LEU A 180 -77.06 71.40 6.57
C LEU A 180 -77.40 72.54 7.53
N THR A 181 -76.40 73.33 7.94
CA THR A 181 -76.57 74.48 8.83
C THR A 181 -77.49 75.52 8.19
N ARG A 182 -77.27 75.86 6.91
CA ARG A 182 -78.14 76.78 6.16
C ARG A 182 -79.58 76.28 6.05
N ARG A 183 -79.79 74.97 5.87
CA ARG A 183 -81.13 74.38 5.88
C ARG A 183 -81.77 74.52 7.25
N ILE A 184 -81.05 74.18 8.31
CA ILE A 184 -81.52 74.31 9.70
C ILE A 184 -81.89 75.77 10.01
N ASP A 185 -81.05 76.74 9.66
CA ASP A 185 -81.34 78.17 9.85
C ASP A 185 -82.61 78.59 9.11
N ARG A 186 -82.78 78.16 7.86
CA ARG A 186 -83.98 78.46 7.07
C ARG A 186 -85.22 77.82 7.69
N PHE A 187 -85.13 76.56 8.12
CA PHE A 187 -86.20 75.88 8.83
C PHE A 187 -86.55 76.58 10.14
N MET A 188 -85.54 77.05 10.89
CA MET A 188 -85.71 77.80 12.13
C MET A 188 -86.44 79.13 11.87
N ILE A 189 -86.02 79.91 10.87
CA ILE A 189 -86.68 81.17 10.50
C ILE A 189 -88.15 80.92 10.11
N TRP A 190 -88.43 79.90 9.30
CA TRP A 190 -89.79 79.57 8.88
C TRP A 190 -90.66 79.04 10.02
N SER A 191 -90.13 78.19 10.90
CA SER A 191 -90.88 77.65 12.03
C SER A 191 -91.18 78.73 13.07
N PHE A 192 -90.26 79.67 13.33
CA PHE A 192 -90.53 80.86 14.13
C PHE A 192 -91.59 81.77 13.47
N GLY A 193 -91.55 81.95 12.15
CA GLY A 193 -92.56 82.71 11.42
C GLY A 193 -93.96 82.09 11.52
N ILE A 194 -94.07 80.77 11.35
CA ILE A 194 -95.34 80.03 11.45
C ILE A 194 -95.86 80.06 12.90
N THR A 195 -95.01 79.80 13.89
CA THR A 195 -95.41 79.81 15.31
C THR A 195 -95.83 81.21 15.78
N ALA A 196 -95.13 82.27 15.36
CA ALA A 196 -95.55 83.64 15.62
C ALA A 196 -96.88 83.98 14.93
N SER A 197 -97.09 83.49 13.71
CA SER A 197 -98.34 83.70 12.96
C SER A 197 -99.52 82.96 13.60
N THR A 198 -99.35 81.69 14.00
CA THR A 198 -100.39 80.95 14.72
C THR A 198 -100.67 81.55 16.09
N ALA A 199 -99.65 82.01 16.81
CA ALA A 199 -99.83 82.74 18.06
C ALA A 199 -100.63 84.04 17.85
N LEU A 200 -100.33 84.83 16.80
CA LEU A 200 -101.12 86.01 16.42
C LEU A 200 -102.57 85.67 16.06
N ILE A 201 -102.81 84.58 15.34
CA ILE A 201 -104.16 84.10 15.01
C ILE A 201 -104.91 83.71 16.30
N VAL A 202 -104.28 82.97 17.21
CA VAL A 202 -104.90 82.60 18.49
C VAL A 202 -105.24 83.84 19.31
N ILE A 203 -104.33 84.83 19.40
CA ILE A 203 -104.56 86.10 20.10
C ILE A 203 -105.73 86.87 19.46
N THR A 204 -105.80 86.94 18.13
CA THR A 204 -106.88 87.66 17.42
C THR A 204 -108.23 86.95 17.57
N VAL A 205 -108.28 85.61 17.50
CA VAL A 205 -109.49 84.83 17.76
C VAL A 205 -109.95 84.99 19.22
N LEU A 206 -109.04 84.93 20.19
CA LEU A 206 -109.37 85.18 21.61
C LEU A 206 -109.90 86.60 21.85
N LYS A 207 -109.39 87.60 21.12
CA LYS A 207 -109.86 88.99 21.20
C LYS A 207 -111.20 89.22 20.47
N ALA A 208 -111.49 88.43 19.44
CA ALA A 208 -112.72 88.50 18.65
C ALA A 208 -113.85 87.61 19.20
N TRP A 209 -113.55 86.69 20.11
CA TRP A 209 -114.55 85.87 20.79
C TRP A 209 -115.22 86.68 21.90
N PRO A 210 -116.51 87.02 21.79
CA PRO A 210 -117.22 87.71 22.85
C PRO A 210 -117.51 86.70 23.97
N ALA A 211 -116.93 86.96 25.13
CA ALA A 211 -117.43 86.48 26.41
C ALA A 211 -117.71 87.71 27.28
#